data_AF-A0A0S2W7H3-F1
#
_entry.id   AF-A0A0S2W7H3-F1
#
_cell.length_a   1.000
_cell.length_b   1.000
_cell.length_c   1.000
_cell.angle_alpha   90.00
_cell.angle_beta   90.00
_cell.angle_gamma   90.00
#
_symmetry.space_group_name_H-M   'P 1'
#
loop_
_entity.id
_entity.type
_entity.pdbx_description
1 polymer ?
#
loop_
_entity_poly.entity_id
_entity_poly.type
_entity_poly.pdbx_seq_one_letter_code
_entity_poly.pdbx_strand_id
1 'polypeptide(L)'
;MEWSKLKNIIIIMLAAVNLFLLVLVVHRQWESRSSYESAREDALAVLWETSRIRLEREILPEELDLTPMSVTRDPELEETQAAALLGELTASPPEALRYVGAKGAAQFYVDGEFSAEFRTGAYPLAGAEPEEFAVDLLATIGFEAQVMSTEESGGETVVTLRQCWEGTPVFDRTAVLVFRDEELKSIQRNVSYRLTGIPKQEGTEQPMNLVTLLMRFVDYVNRNSRVCNEITGFTAGYLLDSNAQSDPALLIPAWYVTTDQGSYFWNAITGEITPEG
;
A
#
# COMPACT_ATOMS: atom_id res chain seq x y z
N MET A 1 -54.74 -23.87 -34.36
CA MET A 1 -54.67 -24.11 -32.89
C MET A 1 -53.37 -24.83 -32.46
N GLU A 2 -52.46 -25.20 -33.38
CA GLU A 2 -51.25 -25.99 -33.06
C GLU A 2 -49.97 -25.14 -32.82
N TRP A 3 -49.92 -23.91 -33.34
CA TRP A 3 -48.77 -22.99 -33.20
C TRP A 3 -48.52 -22.54 -31.76
N SER A 4 -49.59 -22.31 -30.99
CA SER A 4 -49.47 -21.90 -29.58
C SER A 4 -48.95 -23.02 -28.68
N LYS A 5 -49.23 -24.29 -29.02
CA LYS A 5 -48.72 -25.45 -28.28
C LYS A 5 -47.23 -25.65 -28.55
N LEU A 6 -46.80 -25.51 -29.80
CA LEU A 6 -45.39 -25.60 -30.18
C LEU A 6 -44.55 -24.49 -29.51
N LYS A 7 -45.04 -23.25 -29.51
CA LYS A 7 -44.36 -22.11 -28.86
C LYS A 7 -44.23 -22.31 -27.35
N ASN A 8 -45.26 -22.83 -26.69
CA ASN A 8 -45.18 -23.16 -25.26
C ASN A 8 -44.17 -24.28 -24.98
N ILE A 9 -44.12 -25.32 -25.81
CA ILE A 9 -43.15 -26.41 -25.65
C ILE A 9 -41.71 -25.90 -25.80
N ILE A 10 -41.46 -25.03 -26.79
CA ILE A 10 -40.14 -24.42 -27.00
C ILE A 10 -39.76 -23.52 -25.81
N ILE A 11 -40.70 -22.71 -25.28
CA ILE A 11 -40.46 -21.86 -24.11
C ILE A 11 -40.16 -22.72 -22.86
N ILE A 12 -40.91 -23.80 -22.65
CA ILE A 12 -40.70 -24.72 -21.52
C ILE A 12 -39.34 -25.41 -21.63
N MET A 13 -38.95 -25.86 -22.83
CA MET A 13 -37.65 -26.47 -23.06
C MET A 13 -36.51 -25.47 -22.81
N LEU A 14 -36.63 -24.24 -23.31
CA LEU A 14 -35.61 -23.20 -23.09
C LEU A 14 -35.49 -22.81 -21.61
N ALA A 15 -36.63 -22.71 -20.90
CA ALA A 15 -36.66 -22.45 -19.46
C ALA A 15 -36.03 -23.58 -18.66
N ALA A 16 -36.28 -24.84 -19.03
CA ALA A 16 -35.69 -26.00 -18.38
C ALA A 16 -34.16 -26.04 -18.57
N VAL A 17 -33.67 -25.73 -19.78
CA VAL A 17 -32.23 -25.66 -20.05
C VAL A 17 -31.58 -24.52 -19.28
N ASN A 18 -32.18 -23.32 -19.26
CA ASN A 18 -31.65 -22.19 -18.50
C ASN A 18 -31.67 -22.44 -16.98
N LEU A 19 -32.71 -23.10 -16.46
CA LEU A 19 -32.78 -23.49 -15.05
C LEU A 19 -31.70 -24.52 -14.71
N PHE A 20 -31.47 -25.49 -15.60
CA PHE A 20 -30.42 -26.49 -15.44
C PHE A 20 -29.01 -25.86 -15.47
N LEU A 21 -28.77 -24.92 -16.39
CA LEU A 21 -27.53 -24.13 -16.44
C LEU A 21 -27.36 -23.30 -15.16
N LEU A 22 -28.43 -22.68 -14.66
CA LEU A 22 -28.39 -21.90 -13.42
C LEU A 22 -28.08 -22.78 -12.21
N VAL A 23 -28.68 -23.97 -12.10
CA VAL A 23 -28.36 -24.94 -11.04
C VAL A 23 -26.90 -25.40 -11.12
N LEU A 24 -26.37 -25.65 -12.32
CA LEU A 24 -24.95 -26.00 -12.49
C LEU A 24 -24.01 -24.85 -12.12
N VAL A 25 -24.33 -23.62 -12.48
CA VAL A 25 -23.55 -22.44 -12.11
C VAL A 25 -23.59 -22.23 -10.60
N VAL A 26 -24.77 -22.33 -9.97
CA VAL A 26 -24.94 -22.21 -8.52
C VAL A 26 -24.19 -23.33 -7.78
N HIS A 27 -24.25 -24.56 -8.26
CA HIS A 27 -23.51 -25.69 -7.68
C HIS A 27 -21.99 -25.48 -7.79
N ARG A 28 -21.50 -25.10 -8.98
CA ARG A 28 -20.08 -24.79 -9.20
C ARG A 28 -19.61 -23.61 -8.34
N GLN A 29 -20.48 -22.64 -8.08
CA GLN A 29 -20.19 -21.48 -7.25
C GLN A 29 -20.24 -21.78 -5.75
N TRP A 30 -21.06 -22.75 -5.31
CA TRP A 30 -21.05 -23.28 -3.94
C TRP A 30 -19.83 -24.16 -3.68
N GLU A 31 -19.45 -25.02 -4.62
CA GLU A 31 -18.27 -25.89 -4.52
C GLU A 31 -16.98 -25.06 -4.47
N SER A 32 -16.90 -23.98 -5.26
CA SER A 32 -15.78 -23.03 -5.20
C SER A 32 -15.65 -22.32 -3.84
N ARG A 33 -16.75 -22.06 -3.13
CA ARG A 33 -16.70 -21.45 -1.78
C ARG A 33 -16.27 -22.47 -0.72
N SER A 34 -16.80 -23.69 -0.78
CA SER A 34 -16.44 -24.77 0.14
C SER A 34 -14.98 -25.23 -0.04
N SER A 35 -14.47 -25.32 -1.27
CA SER A 35 -13.06 -25.70 -1.51
C SER A 35 -12.08 -24.63 -1.02
N TYR A 36 -12.45 -23.35 -1.10
CA TYR A 36 -11.64 -22.25 -0.59
C TYR A 36 -11.60 -22.25 0.95
N GLU A 37 -12.74 -22.52 1.61
CA GLU A 37 -12.80 -22.65 3.07
C GLU A 37 -11.99 -23.85 3.58
N SER A 38 -12.07 -25.01 2.91
CA SER A 38 -11.28 -26.20 3.28
C SER A 38 -9.77 -25.99 3.08
N ALA A 39 -9.34 -25.33 2.00
CA ALA A 39 -7.92 -25.04 1.77
C ALA A 39 -7.32 -24.10 2.83
N ARG A 40 -8.12 -23.17 3.38
CA ARG A 40 -7.70 -22.29 4.48
C ARG A 40 -7.56 -23.06 5.80
N GLU A 41 -8.49 -23.97 6.09
CA GLU A 41 -8.41 -24.85 7.27
C GLU A 41 -7.21 -25.79 7.18
N ASP A 42 -6.95 -26.38 6.00
CA ASP A 42 -5.78 -27.22 5.76
C ASP A 42 -4.48 -26.43 5.90
N ALA A 43 -4.41 -25.19 5.41
CA ALA A 43 -3.23 -24.33 5.54
C ALA A 43 -2.95 -23.96 7.01
N LEU A 44 -3.99 -23.62 7.78
CA LEU A 44 -3.86 -23.33 9.21
C LEU A 44 -3.42 -24.57 9.99
N ALA A 45 -3.97 -25.74 9.66
CA ALA A 45 -3.56 -27.01 10.25
C ALA A 45 -2.08 -27.33 9.95
N VAL A 46 -1.65 -27.19 8.69
CA VAL A 46 -0.25 -27.42 8.28
C VAL A 46 0.71 -26.47 8.98
N LEU A 47 0.35 -25.20 9.14
CA LEU A 47 1.17 -24.22 9.86
C LEU A 47 1.32 -24.59 11.33
N TRP A 48 0.21 -24.89 11.99
CA TRP A 48 0.22 -25.28 13.39
C TRP A 48 1.05 -26.56 13.62
N GLU A 49 0.84 -27.57 12.78
CA GLU A 49 1.50 -28.87 12.89
C GLU A 49 3.00 -28.81 12.59
N THR A 50 3.40 -27.96 11.63
CA THR A 50 4.79 -27.93 11.14
C THR A 50 5.66 -26.93 11.90
N SER A 51 5.14 -25.77 12.30
CA SER A 51 5.95 -24.66 12.83
C SER A 51 5.55 -24.18 14.22
N ARG A 52 4.40 -24.63 14.76
CA ARG A 52 3.83 -24.15 16.04
C ARG A 52 3.61 -22.64 16.11
N ILE A 53 3.56 -21.95 14.97
CA ILE A 53 3.18 -20.54 14.90
C ILE A 53 1.65 -20.46 15.01
N ARG A 54 1.15 -19.67 15.96
CA ARG A 54 -0.27 -19.37 16.10
C ARG A 54 -0.69 -18.37 15.03
N LEU A 55 -1.82 -18.63 14.42
CA LEU A 55 -2.49 -17.74 13.48
C LEU A 55 -3.99 -17.92 13.66
N GLU A 56 -4.65 -16.87 14.15
CA GLU A 56 -6.10 -16.87 14.29
C GLU A 56 -6.77 -16.78 12.91
N ARG A 57 -7.95 -17.39 12.78
CA ARG A 57 -8.66 -17.42 11.49
C ARG A 57 -9.18 -16.03 11.12
N GLU A 58 -9.54 -15.25 12.13
CA GLU A 58 -10.15 -13.94 12.03
C GLU A 58 -9.20 -12.90 11.43
N ILE A 59 -7.89 -13.06 11.66
CA ILE A 59 -6.85 -12.18 11.12
C ILE A 59 -6.31 -12.65 9.77
N LEU A 60 -6.67 -13.86 9.33
CA LEU A 60 -6.22 -14.40 8.05
C LEU A 60 -6.89 -13.60 6.92
N PRO A 61 -6.14 -12.87 6.08
CA PRO A 61 -6.74 -12.14 4.98
C PRO A 61 -7.27 -13.09 3.89
N GLU A 62 -8.11 -12.54 3.03
CA GLU A 62 -8.48 -13.20 1.77
C GLU A 62 -7.32 -13.15 0.76
N GLU A 63 -7.59 -13.45 -0.51
CA GLU A 63 -6.61 -13.28 -1.58
C GLU A 63 -6.20 -11.82 -1.74
N LEU A 64 -4.93 -11.60 -2.09
CA LEU A 64 -4.39 -10.28 -2.36
C LEU A 64 -4.90 -9.81 -3.72
N ASP A 65 -5.84 -8.88 -3.74
CA ASP A 65 -6.37 -8.27 -4.96
C ASP A 65 -5.57 -7.00 -5.35
N LEU A 66 -4.25 -7.13 -5.40
CA LEU A 66 -3.34 -6.06 -5.83
C LEU A 66 -2.46 -6.57 -6.96
N THR A 67 -2.36 -5.79 -8.04
CA THR A 67 -1.47 -6.12 -9.18
C THR A 67 -0.23 -5.23 -9.18
N PRO A 68 0.91 -5.69 -9.72
CA PRO A 68 2.07 -4.84 -9.91
C PRO A 68 1.78 -3.62 -10.77
N MET A 69 2.31 -2.48 -10.33
CA MET A 69 2.19 -1.21 -11.03
C MET A 69 3.58 -0.67 -11.33
N SER A 70 3.66 0.23 -12.31
CA SER A 70 4.85 0.99 -12.62
C SER A 70 4.62 2.48 -12.36
N VAL A 71 5.67 3.15 -11.91
CA VAL A 71 5.69 4.57 -11.57
C VAL A 71 6.82 5.19 -12.37
N THR A 72 6.46 5.97 -13.38
CA THR A 72 7.42 6.76 -14.16
C THR A 72 7.55 8.13 -13.54
N ARG A 73 8.78 8.64 -13.41
CA ARG A 73 8.99 10.00 -12.90
C ARG A 73 8.31 11.03 -13.80
N ASP A 74 7.56 11.94 -13.17
CA ASP A 74 6.85 13.03 -13.85
C ASP A 74 7.41 14.40 -13.40
N PRO A 75 8.29 15.03 -14.19
CA PRO A 75 8.85 16.34 -13.86
C PRO A 75 7.81 17.47 -13.81
N GLU A 76 6.75 17.41 -14.62
CA GLU A 76 5.72 18.45 -14.65
C GLU A 76 4.86 18.37 -13.38
N LEU A 77 4.53 17.14 -12.95
CA LEU A 77 3.88 16.90 -11.66
C LEU A 77 4.76 17.40 -10.51
N GLU A 78 6.06 17.13 -10.53
CA GLU A 78 7.00 17.59 -9.49
C GLU A 78 7.04 19.12 -9.37
N GLU A 79 7.09 19.85 -10.48
CA GLU A 79 7.05 21.32 -10.46
C GLU A 79 5.72 21.82 -9.88
N THR A 80 4.61 21.16 -10.22
CA THR A 80 3.27 21.47 -9.68
C THR A 80 3.22 21.24 -8.16
N GLN A 81 3.78 20.12 -7.68
CA GLN A 81 3.89 19.80 -6.25
C GLN A 81 4.75 20.82 -5.51
N ALA A 82 5.89 21.21 -6.10
CA ALA A 82 6.77 22.23 -5.54
C ALA A 82 6.06 23.58 -5.42
N ALA A 83 5.31 23.99 -6.45
CA ALA A 83 4.54 25.23 -6.44
C ALA A 83 3.41 25.21 -5.40
N ALA A 84 2.69 24.08 -5.25
CA ALA A 84 1.67 23.92 -4.22
C ALA A 84 2.28 24.04 -2.80
N LEU A 85 3.45 23.44 -2.59
CA LEU A 85 4.14 23.46 -1.30
C LEU A 85 4.82 24.81 -0.97
N LEU A 86 5.37 25.51 -1.97
CA LEU A 86 6.20 26.69 -1.75
C LEU A 86 5.53 28.02 -2.15
N GLY A 87 4.38 27.96 -2.82
CA GLY A 87 3.77 29.12 -3.47
C GLY A 87 4.46 29.45 -4.80
N GLU A 88 4.38 30.73 -5.20
CA GLU A 88 5.00 31.19 -6.46
C GLU A 88 6.51 30.92 -6.48
N LEU A 89 6.94 30.12 -7.46
CA LEU A 89 8.34 29.70 -7.63
C LEU A 89 9.16 30.85 -8.20
N THR A 90 10.29 31.15 -7.55
CA THR A 90 11.16 32.28 -7.90
C THR A 90 12.27 31.89 -8.88
N ALA A 91 12.53 30.59 -9.04
CA ALA A 91 13.47 30.03 -10.02
C ALA A 91 13.06 28.59 -10.38
N SER A 92 13.22 28.21 -11.65
CA SER A 92 13.08 26.83 -12.14
C SER A 92 14.46 26.13 -12.08
N PRO A 93 14.54 24.85 -11.67
CA PRO A 93 15.80 24.24 -11.24
C PRO A 93 16.73 23.89 -12.42
N PRO A 94 18.00 24.37 -12.44
CA PRO A 94 18.92 24.00 -13.51
C PRO A 94 19.58 22.62 -13.29
N GLU A 95 19.95 22.24 -12.05
CA GLU A 95 20.79 21.05 -11.82
C GLU A 95 20.61 20.34 -10.46
N ALA A 96 19.95 20.95 -9.46
CA ALA A 96 19.93 20.45 -8.07
C ALA A 96 18.55 19.98 -7.56
N LEU A 97 17.55 19.86 -8.44
CA LEU A 97 16.14 19.54 -8.10
C LEU A 97 15.61 20.32 -6.88
N ARG A 98 16.14 21.54 -6.69
CA ARG A 98 15.83 22.43 -5.58
C ARG A 98 14.93 23.54 -6.08
N TYR A 99 13.77 23.65 -5.46
CA TYR A 99 12.77 24.65 -5.74
C TYR A 99 12.76 25.69 -4.63
N VAL A 100 12.59 26.96 -4.99
CA VAL A 100 12.51 28.07 -4.05
C VAL A 100 11.28 28.88 -4.39
N GLY A 101 10.47 29.18 -3.37
CA GLY A 101 9.26 29.97 -3.51
C GLY A 101 9.04 30.91 -2.33
N ALA A 102 7.86 31.55 -2.32
CA ALA A 102 7.49 32.51 -1.29
C ALA A 102 7.53 31.94 0.14
N LYS A 103 7.16 30.67 0.31
CA LYS A 103 7.03 29.99 1.61
C LYS A 103 8.32 29.30 2.10
N GLY A 104 9.34 29.13 1.26
CA GLY A 104 10.53 28.38 1.64
C GLY A 104 11.29 27.77 0.48
N ALA A 105 11.95 26.65 0.74
CA ALA A 105 12.65 25.86 -0.27
C ALA A 105 12.36 24.37 -0.08
N ALA A 106 12.27 23.63 -1.19
CA ALA A 106 12.12 22.18 -1.19
C ALA A 106 13.15 21.54 -2.12
N GLN A 107 13.53 20.30 -1.81
CA GLN A 107 14.38 19.45 -2.64
C GLN A 107 13.64 18.16 -2.92
N PHE A 108 13.62 17.75 -4.18
CA PHE A 108 13.07 16.48 -4.63
C PHE A 108 14.18 15.66 -5.27
N TYR A 109 14.23 14.36 -5.03
CA TYR A 109 15.24 13.48 -5.60
C TYR A 109 14.60 12.45 -6.52
N VAL A 110 15.42 11.87 -7.40
CA VAL A 110 14.98 10.92 -8.43
C VAL A 110 14.41 9.63 -7.82
N ASP A 111 14.93 9.22 -6.67
CA ASP A 111 14.47 8.06 -5.89
C ASP A 111 13.20 8.31 -5.06
N GLY A 112 12.64 9.52 -5.18
CA GLY A 112 11.47 9.96 -4.44
C GLY A 112 11.77 10.55 -3.06
N GLU A 113 13.03 10.61 -2.61
CA GLU A 113 13.37 11.37 -1.40
C GLU A 113 12.94 12.84 -1.59
N PHE A 114 12.37 13.46 -0.57
CA PHE A 114 12.08 14.88 -0.60
C PHE A 114 12.24 15.53 0.77
N SER A 115 12.51 16.83 0.77
CA SER A 115 12.61 17.63 2.00
C SER A 115 12.20 19.06 1.73
N ALA A 116 11.77 19.76 2.78
CA ALA A 116 11.40 21.16 2.68
C ALA A 116 11.77 21.91 3.96
N GLU A 117 12.19 23.16 3.80
CA GLU A 117 12.39 24.12 4.88
C GLU A 117 11.49 25.32 4.64
N PHE A 118 10.66 25.64 5.63
CA PHE A 118 9.68 26.70 5.54
C PHE A 118 10.13 27.95 6.27
N ARG A 119 9.73 29.11 5.75
CA ARG A 119 9.92 30.40 6.40
C ARG A 119 8.95 30.53 7.57
N THR A 120 9.33 31.33 8.56
CA THR A 120 8.44 31.69 9.67
C THR A 120 7.13 32.27 9.15
N GLY A 121 6.01 31.79 9.69
CA GLY A 121 4.66 32.18 9.31
C GLY A 121 4.15 31.58 7.99
N ALA A 122 4.91 30.69 7.33
CA ALA A 122 4.47 30.07 6.08
C ALA A 122 3.29 29.10 6.27
N TYR A 123 3.29 28.37 7.39
CA TYR A 123 2.35 27.30 7.70
C TYR A 123 1.99 27.29 9.20
N PRO A 124 1.28 28.32 9.70
CA PRO A 124 0.79 28.32 11.07
C PRO A 124 -0.33 27.29 11.23
N LEU A 125 -0.37 26.60 12.37
CA LEU A 125 -1.44 25.63 12.69
C LEU A 125 -2.79 26.31 12.86
N ALA A 126 -2.81 27.56 13.35
CA ALA A 126 -4.02 28.34 13.56
C ALA A 126 -5.12 27.61 14.35
N GLY A 127 -4.73 26.75 15.30
CA GLY A 127 -5.62 25.94 16.13
C GLY A 127 -6.00 24.57 15.57
N ALA A 128 -5.45 24.16 14.43
CA ALA A 128 -5.56 22.79 13.92
C ALA A 128 -4.57 21.86 14.65
N GLU A 129 -4.93 20.58 14.77
CA GLU A 129 -4.01 19.55 15.24
C GLU A 129 -2.92 19.29 14.19
N PRO A 130 -1.65 19.07 14.59
CA PRO A 130 -0.54 18.80 13.68
C PRO A 130 -0.80 17.69 12.66
N GLU A 131 -1.51 16.64 13.06
CA GLU A 131 -1.87 15.51 12.23
C GLU A 131 -2.83 15.89 11.10
N GLU A 132 -3.92 16.59 11.44
CA GLU A 132 -4.92 17.04 10.47
C GLU A 132 -4.28 18.02 9.48
N PHE A 133 -3.49 18.96 10.00
CA PHE A 133 -2.74 19.90 9.18
C PHE A 133 -1.78 19.19 8.21
N ALA A 134 -1.04 18.19 8.70
CA ALA A 134 -0.09 17.43 7.90
C ALA A 134 -0.78 16.67 6.77
N VAL A 135 -1.90 16.01 7.05
CA VAL A 135 -2.70 15.29 6.05
C VAL A 135 -3.21 16.25 4.98
N ASP A 136 -3.81 17.37 5.39
CA ASP A 136 -4.35 18.37 4.45
C ASP A 136 -3.26 18.98 3.57
N LEU A 137 -2.10 19.32 4.15
CA LEU A 137 -0.97 19.85 3.40
C LEU A 137 -0.45 18.85 2.38
N LEU A 138 -0.24 17.59 2.77
CA LEU A 138 0.26 16.56 1.87
C LEU A 138 -0.75 16.25 0.74
N ALA A 139 -2.05 16.32 1.03
CA ALA A 139 -3.08 16.20 0.00
C ALA A 139 -2.95 17.28 -1.10
N THR A 140 -2.52 18.51 -0.75
CA THR A 140 -2.32 19.59 -1.75
C THR A 140 -1.23 19.29 -2.78
N ILE A 141 -0.28 18.41 -2.45
CA ILE A 141 0.78 17.95 -3.35
C ILE A 141 0.47 16.56 -3.94
N GLY A 142 -0.76 16.06 -3.83
CA GLY A 142 -1.13 14.74 -4.34
C GLY A 142 -0.49 13.59 -3.56
N PHE A 143 -0.11 13.82 -2.30
CA PHE A 143 0.34 12.78 -1.38
C PHE A 143 -0.86 12.43 -0.47
N GLU A 144 -1.58 11.36 -0.80
CA GLU A 144 -2.60 10.80 0.07
C GLU A 144 -1.91 10.21 1.31
N ALA A 145 -2.24 10.69 2.51
CA ALA A 145 -1.48 10.40 3.72
C ALA A 145 -2.30 9.67 4.78
N GLN A 146 -1.71 8.64 5.38
CA GLN A 146 -2.17 8.01 6.61
C GLN A 146 -1.22 8.36 7.75
N VAL A 147 -1.74 8.88 8.86
CA VAL A 147 -0.94 9.16 10.06
C VAL A 147 -0.48 7.86 10.71
N MET A 148 0.82 7.74 10.96
CA MET A 148 1.44 6.56 11.59
C MET A 148 1.78 6.82 13.05
N SER A 149 2.39 7.97 13.34
CA SER A 149 2.73 8.37 14.70
C SER A 149 2.81 9.89 14.84
N THR A 150 2.58 10.35 16.06
CA THR A 150 2.85 11.71 16.50
C THR A 150 3.70 11.64 17.76
N GLU A 151 4.84 12.30 17.75
CA GLU A 151 5.79 12.32 18.86
C GLU A 151 6.04 13.76 19.29
N GLU A 152 5.85 14.03 20.58
CA GLU A 152 6.15 15.35 21.15
C GLU A 152 7.41 15.27 22.02
N SER A 153 8.42 16.07 21.68
CA SER A 153 9.67 16.10 22.43
C SER A 153 10.36 17.44 22.30
N GLY A 154 10.84 18.00 23.41
CA GLY A 154 11.66 19.21 23.40
C GLY A 154 10.99 20.47 22.83
N GLY A 155 9.65 20.55 22.84
CA GLY A 155 8.89 21.64 22.24
C GLY A 155 8.69 21.52 20.72
N GLU A 156 9.01 20.36 20.15
CA GLU A 156 8.69 19.97 18.79
C GLU A 156 7.64 18.87 18.78
N THR A 157 6.77 18.92 17.78
CA THR A 157 5.87 17.83 17.44
C THR A 157 6.31 17.26 16.09
N VAL A 158 6.59 15.97 16.04
CA VAL A 158 6.99 15.25 14.84
C VAL A 158 5.84 14.34 14.43
N VAL A 159 5.30 14.56 13.24
CA VAL A 159 4.23 13.73 12.66
C VAL A 159 4.84 12.89 11.55
N THR A 160 4.71 11.57 11.67
CA THR A 160 5.12 10.61 10.64
C THR A 160 3.88 10.11 9.92
N LEU A 161 3.87 10.27 8.60
CA LEU A 161 2.79 9.83 7.72
C LEU A 161 3.30 8.81 6.71
N ARG A 162 2.44 7.91 6.28
CA ARG A 162 2.67 6.95 5.20
C ARG A 162 1.85 7.36 3.98
N GLN A 163 2.45 7.26 2.79
CA GLN A 163 1.73 7.49 1.55
C GLN A 163 0.77 6.34 1.27
N CYS A 164 -0.44 6.68 0.85
CA CYS A 164 -1.40 5.77 0.26
C CYS A 164 -1.53 6.04 -1.24
N TRP A 165 -1.92 5.00 -1.97
CA TRP A 165 -2.36 5.08 -3.35
C TRP A 165 -3.75 4.44 -3.44
N GLU A 166 -4.77 5.26 -3.70
CA GLU A 166 -6.18 4.80 -3.73
C GLU A 166 -6.57 4.07 -2.44
N GLY A 167 -6.20 4.63 -1.28
CA GLY A 167 -6.41 4.03 0.04
C GLY A 167 -5.49 2.84 0.38
N THR A 168 -4.63 2.40 -0.53
CA THR A 168 -3.71 1.28 -0.31
C THR A 168 -2.34 1.80 0.15
N PRO A 169 -1.80 1.37 1.31
CA PRO A 169 -0.52 1.87 1.81
C PRO A 169 0.65 1.50 0.90
N VAL A 170 1.55 2.46 0.68
CA VAL A 170 2.88 2.22 0.10
C VAL A 170 3.90 2.27 1.24
N PHE A 171 4.32 1.10 1.71
CA PHE A 171 4.89 0.93 3.05
C PHE A 171 6.19 1.71 3.27
N ASP A 172 7.00 1.86 2.24
CA ASP A 172 8.31 2.50 2.26
C ASP A 172 8.29 3.98 1.82
N ARG A 173 7.09 4.54 1.59
CA ARG A 173 6.90 5.95 1.25
C ARG A 173 6.33 6.67 2.46
N THR A 174 7.18 7.46 3.10
CA THR A 174 6.85 8.18 4.34
C THR A 174 7.03 9.68 4.18
N ALA A 175 6.39 10.48 5.03
CA ALA A 175 6.66 11.90 5.17
C ALA A 175 6.77 12.22 6.65
N VAL A 176 7.88 12.85 7.06
CA VAL A 176 8.12 13.24 8.46
C VAL A 176 8.10 14.76 8.56
N LEU A 177 7.04 15.29 9.16
CA LEU A 177 6.81 16.72 9.31
C LEU A 177 7.16 17.17 10.73
N VAL A 178 7.87 18.30 10.84
CA VAL A 178 8.32 18.84 12.12
C VAL A 178 7.66 20.19 12.39
N PHE A 179 6.91 20.23 13.48
CA PHE A 179 6.24 21.41 13.98
C PHE A 179 6.97 21.96 15.20
N ARG A 180 7.05 23.29 15.29
CA ARG A 180 7.60 24.00 16.44
C ARG A 180 6.95 25.38 16.50
N ASP A 181 6.71 25.90 17.71
CA ASP A 181 6.10 27.23 17.90
C ASP A 181 4.75 27.39 17.17
N GLU A 182 3.90 26.35 17.19
CA GLU A 182 2.58 26.30 16.52
C GLU A 182 2.63 26.49 14.98
N GLU A 183 3.75 26.15 14.34
CA GLU A 183 3.87 26.18 12.88
C GLU A 183 4.73 25.03 12.32
N LEU A 184 4.48 24.64 11.07
CA LEU A 184 5.29 23.67 10.36
C LEU A 184 6.62 24.32 9.94
N LYS A 185 7.74 23.72 10.36
CA LYS A 185 9.09 24.21 10.06
C LYS A 185 9.74 23.46 8.89
N SER A 186 9.55 22.15 8.81
CA SER A 186 10.21 21.34 7.80
C SER A 186 9.54 20.01 7.50
N ILE A 187 9.90 19.46 6.34
CA ILE A 187 9.77 18.05 5.99
C ILE A 187 11.18 17.45 6.03
N GLN A 188 11.40 16.43 6.86
CA GLN A 188 12.75 15.92 7.15
C GLN A 188 13.35 15.17 5.97
N ARG A 189 14.65 15.42 5.76
CA ARG A 189 15.49 14.76 4.75
C ARG A 189 15.89 13.34 5.19
N ASN A 190 16.19 12.45 4.25
CA ASN A 190 16.61 11.05 4.41
C ASN A 190 15.55 10.09 5.03
N VAL A 191 14.38 10.61 5.43
CA VAL A 191 13.29 9.82 6.03
C VAL A 191 11.93 10.10 5.38
N SER A 192 11.89 11.04 4.43
CA SER A 192 10.68 11.38 3.68
C SER A 192 10.85 10.99 2.21
N TYR A 193 9.98 10.11 1.74
CA TYR A 193 9.96 9.52 0.42
C TYR A 193 8.55 9.54 -0.16
N ARG A 194 8.41 9.89 -1.44
CA ARG A 194 7.15 9.92 -2.17
C ARG A 194 7.22 9.12 -3.46
N LEU A 195 6.05 8.79 -4.02
CA LEU A 195 5.93 8.40 -5.41
C LEU A 195 6.33 9.57 -6.33
N THR A 196 7.14 9.26 -7.34
CA THR A 196 7.70 10.25 -8.29
C THR A 196 6.80 10.52 -9.50
N GLY A 197 5.70 9.79 -9.61
CA GLY A 197 4.69 9.95 -10.64
C GLY A 197 3.42 9.16 -10.28
N ILE A 198 2.55 9.01 -11.27
CA ILE A 198 1.25 8.35 -11.11
C ILE A 198 1.41 6.84 -11.40
N PRO A 199 1.10 5.95 -10.44
CA PRO A 199 1.08 4.52 -10.67
C PRO A 199 0.19 4.11 -11.85
N LYS A 200 0.71 3.23 -12.70
CA LYS A 200 0.00 2.64 -13.83
C LYS A 200 0.10 1.12 -13.75
N GLN A 201 -1.00 0.44 -14.00
CA GLN A 201 -1.00 -1.02 -14.07
C GLN A 201 -0.21 -1.49 -15.30
N GLU A 202 0.90 -2.20 -15.08
CA GLU A 202 1.70 -2.82 -16.15
C GLU A 202 1.83 -4.34 -15.99
N GLY A 203 1.62 -4.87 -14.77
CA GLY A 203 1.77 -6.29 -14.49
C GLY A 203 0.51 -7.12 -14.79
N THR A 204 0.71 -8.30 -15.37
CA THR A 204 -0.30 -9.38 -15.39
C THR A 204 0.02 -10.49 -14.39
N GLU A 205 1.14 -10.34 -13.68
CA GLU A 205 1.57 -11.29 -12.65
C GLU A 205 0.57 -11.30 -11.51
N GLN A 206 0.10 -12.50 -11.18
CA GLN A 206 -0.81 -12.69 -10.07
C GLN A 206 -0.01 -12.92 -8.78
N PRO A 207 -0.41 -12.28 -7.68
CA PRO A 207 0.14 -12.57 -6.36
C PRO A 207 0.13 -14.07 -6.06
N MET A 208 1.20 -14.54 -5.40
CA MET A 208 1.24 -15.88 -4.84
C MET A 208 0.10 -16.05 -3.83
N ASN A 209 -0.45 -17.26 -3.81
CA ASN A 209 -1.42 -17.64 -2.80
C ASN A 209 -0.82 -17.50 -1.39
N LEU A 210 -1.61 -16.96 -0.46
CA LEU A 210 -1.24 -16.74 0.94
C LEU A 210 -0.64 -17.98 1.63
N VAL A 211 -1.15 -19.18 1.32
CA VAL A 211 -0.62 -20.45 1.86
C VAL A 211 0.83 -20.67 1.46
N THR A 212 1.18 -20.33 0.22
CA THR A 212 2.57 -20.43 -0.26
C THR A 212 3.47 -19.44 0.47
N LEU A 213 2.99 -18.21 0.71
CA LEU A 213 3.73 -17.20 1.46
C LEU A 213 3.92 -17.59 2.93
N LEU A 214 2.89 -18.17 3.55
CA LEU A 214 2.93 -18.69 4.92
C LEU A 214 3.99 -19.81 5.06
N MET A 215 4.03 -20.76 4.11
CA MET A 215 5.06 -21.80 4.11
C MET A 215 6.46 -21.22 3.92
N ARG A 216 6.62 -20.21 3.06
CA ARG A 216 7.90 -19.50 2.90
C ARG A 216 8.32 -18.77 4.17
N PHE A 217 7.37 -18.22 4.93
CA PHE A 217 7.63 -17.59 6.21
C PHE A 217 8.12 -18.59 7.25
N VAL A 218 7.50 -19.77 7.34
CA VAL A 218 7.99 -20.86 8.18
C VAL A 218 9.42 -21.25 7.82
N ASP A 219 9.70 -21.44 6.53
CA ASP A 219 11.06 -21.72 6.05
C ASP A 219 12.04 -20.60 6.41
N TYR A 220 11.63 -19.34 6.26
CA TYR A 220 12.42 -18.18 6.62
C TYR A 220 12.75 -18.17 8.12
N VAL A 221 11.76 -18.35 8.99
CA VAL A 221 11.95 -18.40 10.45
C VAL A 221 12.92 -19.52 10.84
N ASN A 222 12.72 -20.72 10.29
CA ASN A 222 13.57 -21.88 10.55
C ASN A 222 15.01 -21.67 10.08
N ARG A 223 15.21 -21.18 8.84
CA ARG A 223 16.56 -20.96 8.27
C ARG A 223 17.33 -19.86 8.98
N ASN A 224 16.63 -18.82 9.43
CA ASN A 224 17.25 -17.68 10.11
C ASN A 224 17.32 -17.85 11.64
N SER A 225 16.91 -19.02 12.18
CA SER A 225 16.86 -19.28 13.62
C SER A 225 16.11 -18.19 14.41
N ARG A 226 15.07 -17.61 13.80
CA ARG A 226 14.23 -16.62 14.45
C ARG A 226 13.22 -17.32 15.35
N VAL A 227 12.83 -16.65 16.42
CA VAL A 227 11.67 -17.06 17.22
C VAL A 227 10.46 -16.31 16.67
N CYS A 228 9.36 -17.02 16.46
CA CYS A 228 8.06 -16.46 16.13
C CYS A 228 7.02 -17.41 16.69
N ASN A 229 6.16 -16.94 17.58
CA ASN A 229 5.14 -17.78 18.20
C ASN A 229 3.75 -17.46 17.66
N GLU A 230 3.53 -16.25 17.15
CA GLU A 230 2.21 -15.79 16.75
C GLU A 230 2.30 -14.72 15.67
N ILE A 231 1.51 -14.87 14.62
CA ILE A 231 1.20 -13.80 13.67
C ILE A 231 -0.04 -13.07 14.19
N THR A 232 0.02 -11.75 14.26
CA THR A 232 -0.99 -10.90 14.90
C THR A 232 -1.75 -10.02 13.92
N GLY A 233 -1.27 -9.86 12.68
CA GLY A 233 -1.95 -9.01 11.71
C GLY A 233 -1.37 -9.09 10.31
N PHE A 234 -2.23 -8.71 9.35
CA PHE A 234 -1.91 -8.59 7.94
C PHE A 234 -2.42 -7.25 7.44
N THR A 235 -1.60 -6.56 6.65
CA THR A 235 -2.01 -5.37 5.89
C THR A 235 -1.53 -5.54 4.45
N ALA A 236 -2.46 -5.43 3.50
CA ALA A 236 -2.12 -5.41 2.08
C ALA A 236 -1.57 -4.03 1.71
N GLY A 237 -0.55 -4.00 0.87
CA GLY A 237 0.02 -2.74 0.38
C GLY A 237 1.04 -2.93 -0.73
N TYR A 238 1.80 -1.88 -0.98
CA TYR A 238 2.86 -1.86 -1.97
C TYR A 238 4.22 -1.56 -1.35
N LEU A 239 5.27 -2.07 -1.99
CA LEU A 239 6.65 -1.64 -1.80
C LEU A 239 7.22 -1.20 -3.14
N LEU A 240 8.12 -0.21 -3.15
CA LEU A 240 8.97 -0.01 -4.33
C LEU A 240 9.99 -1.14 -4.42
N ASP A 241 10.23 -1.62 -5.64
CA ASP A 241 11.34 -2.52 -5.89
C ASP A 241 12.67 -1.80 -5.66
N SER A 242 13.34 -2.14 -4.56
CA SER A 242 14.61 -1.56 -4.15
C SER A 242 15.75 -1.89 -5.12
N ASN A 243 15.60 -2.95 -5.94
CA ASN A 243 16.65 -3.42 -6.85
C ASN A 243 16.73 -2.62 -8.15
N ALA A 244 15.88 -1.63 -8.34
CA ALA A 244 15.83 -0.89 -9.58
C ALA A 244 15.96 0.62 -9.33
N GLN A 245 17.16 1.15 -9.56
CA GLN A 245 17.33 2.54 -10.03
C GLN A 245 16.74 2.71 -11.45
N SER A 246 15.63 2.02 -11.74
CA SER A 246 14.95 2.06 -13.03
C SER A 246 13.87 3.12 -12.98
N ASP A 247 13.78 3.88 -14.06
CA ASP A 247 12.59 4.63 -14.43
C ASP A 247 12.00 3.88 -15.63
N PRO A 248 10.82 3.22 -15.50
CA PRO A 248 9.91 3.29 -14.35
C PRO A 248 10.36 2.45 -13.14
N ALA A 249 9.96 2.90 -11.95
CA ALA A 249 10.04 2.14 -10.71
C ALA A 249 8.84 1.18 -10.61
N LEU A 250 9.05 0.00 -10.03
CA LEU A 250 7.97 -0.99 -9.86
C LEU A 250 7.39 -0.93 -8.45
N LEU A 251 6.06 -0.82 -8.36
CA LEU A 251 5.29 -1.02 -7.14
C LEU A 251 4.87 -2.49 -7.07
N ILE A 252 5.45 -3.20 -6.12
CA ILE A 252 5.24 -4.62 -5.92
C ILE A 252 4.19 -4.82 -4.81
N PRO A 253 3.11 -5.57 -5.08
CA PRO A 253 2.16 -6.00 -4.06
C PRO A 253 2.86 -6.77 -2.95
N ALA A 254 2.58 -6.42 -1.70
CA ALA A 254 3.16 -7.04 -0.53
C ALA A 254 2.17 -7.16 0.62
N TRP A 255 2.42 -8.13 1.49
CA TRP A 255 1.80 -8.16 2.81
C TRP A 255 2.75 -7.58 3.84
N TYR A 256 2.29 -6.63 4.63
CA TYR A 256 2.90 -6.28 5.90
C TYR A 256 2.31 -7.18 6.98
N VAL A 257 3.16 -8.01 7.58
CA VAL A 257 2.78 -9.05 8.54
C VAL A 257 3.40 -8.73 9.88
N THR A 258 2.56 -8.46 10.88
CA THR A 258 2.98 -8.23 12.26
C THR A 258 3.00 -9.54 13.04
N THR A 259 4.02 -9.75 13.85
CA THR A 259 4.15 -10.92 14.74
C THR A 259 4.52 -10.49 16.16
N ASP A 260 4.55 -11.45 17.08
CA ASP A 260 4.99 -11.24 18.46
C ASP A 260 6.48 -10.85 18.59
N GLN A 261 7.27 -10.98 17.53
CA GLN A 261 8.73 -10.75 17.53
C GLN A 261 9.18 -9.71 16.48
N GLY A 262 8.25 -8.98 15.87
CA GLY A 262 8.53 -7.95 14.89
C GLY A 262 7.65 -8.06 13.65
N SER A 263 7.92 -7.21 12.67
CA SER A 263 7.12 -7.14 11.45
C SER A 263 7.94 -7.54 10.23
N TYR A 264 7.25 -8.01 9.20
CA TYR A 264 7.85 -8.51 7.97
C TYR A 264 7.08 -8.02 6.76
N PHE A 265 7.79 -7.75 5.67
CA PHE A 265 7.21 -7.58 4.35
C PHE A 265 7.33 -8.88 3.57
N TRP A 266 6.21 -9.37 3.05
CA TRP A 266 6.18 -10.52 2.16
C TRP A 266 5.89 -10.03 0.76
N ASN A 267 6.90 -10.06 -0.11
CA ASN A 267 6.75 -9.75 -1.52
C ASN A 267 5.79 -10.77 -2.15
N ALA A 268 4.61 -10.34 -2.58
CA ALA A 268 3.59 -11.25 -3.05
C ALA A 268 3.88 -11.82 -4.44
N ILE A 269 4.86 -11.28 -5.17
CA ILE A 269 5.25 -11.71 -6.51
C ILE A 269 6.42 -12.69 -6.47
N THR A 270 7.47 -12.36 -5.73
CA THR A 270 8.69 -13.19 -5.63
C THR A 270 8.63 -14.18 -4.47
N GLY A 271 7.79 -13.90 -3.47
CA GLY A 271 7.73 -14.59 -2.19
C GLY A 271 8.97 -14.38 -1.32
N GLU A 272 9.73 -13.31 -1.57
CA GLU A 272 10.81 -12.86 -0.69
C GLU A 272 10.24 -12.30 0.62
N ILE A 273 10.94 -12.56 1.72
CA ILE A 273 10.53 -12.14 3.07
C ILE A 273 11.65 -11.29 3.65
N THR A 274 11.33 -10.04 3.94
CA THR A 274 12.25 -9.07 4.54
C THR A 274 11.69 -8.61 5.89
N PRO A 275 12.51 -8.56 6.96
CA PRO A 275 12.08 -7.96 8.21
C PRO A 275 11.93 -6.45 8.02
N GLU A 276 10.96 -5.85 8.71
CA GLU A 276 10.95 -4.40 8.93
C GLU A 276 12.17 -4.03 9.78
N GLY A 277 12.92 -3.03 9.34
CA GLY A 277 14.21 -2.62 9.91
C GLY A 277 14.10 -1.84 11.21
#